data_AF-A0A2D9H8E4-F1
#
_entry.id   AF-A0A2D9H8E4-F1
#
_cell.length_a   1.000
_cell.length_b   1.000
_cell.length_c   1.000
_cell.angle_alpha   90.00
_cell.angle_beta   90.00
_cell.angle_gamma   90.00
#
_symmetry.space_group_name_H-M   'P 1'
#
loop_
_entity.id
_entity.type
_entity.pdbx_description
1 polymer ?
#
loop_
_entity_poly.entity_id
_entity_poly.type
_entity_poly.pdbx_seq_one_letter_code
_entity_poly.pdbx_strand_id
1 'polypeptide(L)'
;MSDEEAWTLELADGADELSGWILVPSGMNAQQRRTWLEETSTDLAGTTGWDGTPLPDETTRRMLSEALDERAASESLAVLLAWPPLPGATATCHIDLLPSEAMPDWTETDAFVRATDMPHLGEGLQITTRRTVLLDGDAPVDLAGVHLIFDDGQVTVLLSLRETLTALVSLALPAMVAVAQVLRVVRSSDGAAFRGARHGGLVDEMWPAE
;
A
#
# COMPACT_ATOMS: atom_id res chain seq x y z
N MET A 1 14.15 16.66 16.06
CA MET A 1 12.88 16.09 16.54
C MET A 1 13.26 14.98 17.51
N SER A 2 12.88 15.11 18.77
CA SER A 2 13.10 14.08 19.79
C SER A 2 12.30 12.82 19.44
N ASP A 3 12.86 11.64 19.69
CA ASP A 3 12.29 10.30 19.47
C ASP A 3 11.00 10.00 20.29
N GLU A 4 10.27 11.01 20.77
CA GLU A 4 9.18 10.86 21.75
C GLU A 4 7.81 10.52 21.15
N GLU A 5 7.63 10.55 19.83
CA GLU A 5 6.37 10.19 19.15
C GLU A 5 6.57 9.17 18.02
N ALA A 6 7.37 8.14 18.28
CA ALA A 6 7.47 7.03 17.35
C ALA A 6 6.15 6.24 17.32
N TRP A 7 5.57 6.05 16.15
CA TRP A 7 4.42 5.16 15.95
C TRP A 7 4.91 3.83 15.34
N THR A 8 4.27 2.74 15.71
CA THR A 8 4.57 1.39 15.21
C THR A 8 3.37 0.79 14.51
N LEU A 9 3.65 -0.07 13.52
CA LEU A 9 2.64 -0.91 12.88
C LEU A 9 2.60 -2.26 13.58
N GLU A 10 1.40 -2.70 13.89
CA GLU A 10 1.10 -4.02 14.45
C GLU A 10 -0.01 -4.66 13.63
N LEU A 11 -0.03 -5.99 13.61
CA LEU A 11 -1.17 -6.75 13.09
C LEU A 11 -2.11 -7.11 14.25
N ALA A 12 -3.41 -7.11 13.99
CA ALA A 12 -4.41 -7.55 14.96
C ALA A 12 -4.21 -9.02 15.37
N ASP A 13 -4.66 -9.36 16.57
CA ASP A 13 -4.49 -10.72 17.12
C ASP A 13 -5.11 -11.78 16.18
N GLY A 14 -4.28 -12.75 15.76
CA GLY A 14 -4.68 -13.83 14.85
C GLY A 14 -4.43 -13.55 13.36
N ALA A 15 -3.91 -12.37 13.00
CA ALA A 15 -3.38 -12.10 11.67
C ALA A 15 -1.89 -12.44 11.63
N ASP A 16 -1.58 -13.69 11.26
CA ASP A 16 -0.19 -14.17 11.15
C ASP A 16 0.44 -13.86 9.78
N GLU A 17 -0.37 -13.50 8.78
CA GLU A 17 0.08 -13.30 7.39
C GLU A 17 -0.74 -12.23 6.67
N LEU A 18 -0.06 -11.41 5.86
CA LEU A 18 -0.70 -10.48 4.92
C LEU A 18 -0.92 -11.18 3.59
N SER A 19 -2.00 -11.97 3.48
CA SER A 19 -2.33 -12.69 2.25
C SER A 19 -2.30 -11.76 1.03
N GLY A 20 -1.48 -12.11 0.04
CA GLY A 20 -1.32 -11.35 -1.20
C GLY A 20 -0.32 -10.19 -1.12
N TRP A 21 0.43 -10.07 -0.02
CA TRP A 21 1.45 -9.04 0.16
C TRP A 21 2.74 -9.60 0.73
N ILE A 22 3.86 -9.08 0.25
CA ILE A 22 5.18 -9.33 0.81
C ILE A 22 5.64 -8.05 1.50
N LEU A 23 5.92 -8.13 2.80
CA LEU A 23 6.53 -7.02 3.52
C LEU A 23 7.99 -6.84 3.08
N VAL A 24 8.31 -5.66 2.59
CA VAL A 24 9.66 -5.32 2.11
C VAL A 24 10.49 -4.77 3.28
N PRO A 25 11.56 -5.46 3.72
CA PRO A 25 12.33 -5.04 4.88
C PRO A 25 13.14 -3.78 4.62
N SER A 26 13.32 -2.97 5.68
CA SER A 26 14.15 -1.76 5.69
C SER A 26 15.47 -1.98 6.43
N GLY A 27 16.40 -1.03 6.29
CA GLY A 27 17.62 -0.97 7.13
C GLY A 27 18.59 -2.14 6.94
N MET A 28 18.43 -2.95 5.90
CA MET A 28 19.28 -4.11 5.65
C MET A 28 20.65 -3.70 5.13
N ASN A 29 21.70 -4.34 5.65
CA ASN A 29 23.02 -4.30 5.02
C ASN A 29 23.07 -5.22 3.78
N ALA A 30 24.16 -5.14 3.02
CA ALA A 30 24.33 -5.90 1.78
C ALA A 30 24.24 -7.43 1.96
N GLN A 31 24.67 -7.97 3.10
CA GLN A 31 24.56 -9.41 3.37
C GLN A 31 23.10 -9.80 3.66
N GLN A 32 22.43 -9.06 4.53
CA GLN A 32 21.01 -9.28 4.85
C GLN A 32 20.14 -9.19 3.61
N ARG A 33 20.40 -8.19 2.75
CA ARG A 33 19.70 -8.03 1.48
C ARG A 33 19.83 -9.25 0.57
N ARG A 34 21.05 -9.81 0.44
CA ARG A 34 21.29 -11.02 -0.37
C ARG A 34 20.56 -12.23 0.21
N THR A 35 20.64 -12.43 1.52
CA THR A 35 19.97 -13.54 2.21
C THR A 35 18.46 -13.46 2.04
N TRP A 36 17.84 -12.30 2.28
CA TRP A 36 16.40 -12.11 2.10
C TRP A 36 15.96 -12.38 0.65
N LEU A 37 16.68 -11.84 -0.33
CA LEU A 37 16.38 -12.10 -1.75
C LEU A 37 16.43 -13.59 -2.09
N GLU A 38 17.43 -14.31 -1.59
CA GLU A 38 17.60 -15.75 -1.85
C GLU A 38 16.46 -16.56 -1.22
N GLU A 39 16.20 -16.35 0.07
CA GLU A 39 15.15 -17.04 0.83
C GLU A 39 13.77 -16.74 0.25
N THR A 40 13.40 -15.47 0.13
CA THR A 40 12.09 -15.08 -0.41
C THR A 40 11.92 -15.50 -1.87
N SER A 41 12.97 -15.43 -2.72
CA SER A 41 12.83 -15.95 -4.09
C SER A 41 12.62 -17.46 -4.15
N THR A 42 13.18 -18.21 -3.20
CA THR A 42 13.00 -19.66 -3.10
C THR A 42 11.59 -20.01 -2.64
N ASP A 43 11.06 -19.28 -1.65
CA ASP A 43 9.70 -19.49 -1.15
C ASP A 43 8.63 -19.17 -2.20
N LEU A 44 8.92 -18.20 -3.08
CA LEU A 44 8.03 -17.79 -4.17
C LEU A 44 8.23 -18.58 -5.47
N ALA A 45 9.20 -19.50 -5.51
CA ALA A 45 9.50 -20.28 -6.71
C ALA A 45 8.30 -21.12 -7.15
N GLY A 46 7.99 -21.09 -8.45
CA GLY A 46 6.84 -21.82 -9.01
C GLY A 46 5.48 -21.16 -8.73
N THR A 47 5.45 -19.93 -8.19
CA THR A 47 4.20 -19.16 -8.11
C THR A 47 3.71 -18.78 -9.50
N THR A 48 2.39 -18.80 -9.66
CA THR A 48 1.70 -18.37 -10.87
C THR A 48 1.19 -16.95 -10.69
N GLY A 49 1.42 -16.10 -11.69
CA GLY A 49 0.88 -14.73 -11.79
C GLY A 49 -0.64 -14.68 -11.72
N TRP A 50 -1.20 -13.50 -11.49
CA TRP A 50 -2.67 -13.30 -11.53
C TRP A 50 -3.29 -13.62 -12.90
N ASP A 51 -2.50 -13.64 -13.95
CA ASP A 51 -2.91 -14.00 -15.32
C ASP A 51 -2.84 -15.51 -15.59
N GLY A 52 -2.38 -16.32 -14.63
CA GLY A 52 -2.18 -17.76 -14.81
C GLY A 52 -0.82 -18.14 -15.40
N THR A 53 0.09 -17.18 -15.64
CA THR A 53 1.41 -17.46 -16.21
C THR A 53 2.42 -17.79 -15.09
N PRO A 54 3.20 -18.88 -15.20
CA PRO A 54 4.29 -19.16 -14.27
C PRO A 54 5.32 -18.03 -14.23
N LEU A 55 5.76 -17.64 -13.04
CA LEU A 55 6.75 -16.58 -12.87
C LEU A 55 8.16 -17.15 -12.97
N PRO A 56 9.00 -16.68 -13.91
CA PRO A 56 10.40 -17.09 -13.96
C PRO A 56 11.15 -16.57 -12.72
N ASP A 57 12.03 -17.38 -12.14
CA ASP A 57 12.83 -17.03 -10.96
C ASP A 57 13.60 -15.71 -11.11
N GLU A 58 14.14 -15.44 -12.30
CA GLU A 58 14.82 -14.18 -12.61
C GLU A 58 13.88 -12.97 -12.52
N THR A 59 12.63 -13.12 -12.97
CA THR A 59 11.61 -12.07 -12.88
C THR A 59 11.23 -11.82 -11.42
N THR A 60 11.01 -12.89 -10.65
CA THR A 60 10.75 -12.80 -9.19
C THR A 60 11.88 -12.06 -8.48
N ARG A 61 13.14 -12.47 -8.69
CA ARG A 61 14.30 -11.83 -8.06
C ARG A 61 14.45 -10.37 -8.45
N ARG A 62 14.19 -10.03 -9.72
CA ARG A 62 14.22 -8.65 -10.21
C ARG A 62 13.18 -7.80 -9.49
N MET A 63 11.93 -8.25 -9.43
CA MET A 63 10.84 -7.52 -8.75
C MET A 63 11.13 -7.33 -7.25
N LEU A 64 11.63 -8.37 -6.57
CA LEU A 64 12.02 -8.27 -5.16
C LEU A 64 13.17 -7.28 -4.95
N SER A 65 14.15 -7.24 -5.86
CA SER A 65 15.24 -6.28 -5.78
C SER A 65 14.77 -4.84 -6.03
N GLU A 66 13.91 -4.63 -7.03
CA GLU A 66 13.30 -3.33 -7.32
C GLU A 66 12.49 -2.83 -6.11
N ALA A 67 11.73 -3.71 -5.44
CA ALA A 67 10.99 -3.37 -4.23
C ALA A 67 11.91 -2.96 -3.07
N LEU A 68 13.06 -3.62 -2.91
CA LEU A 68 14.05 -3.23 -1.89
C LEU A 68 14.70 -1.88 -2.19
N ASP A 69 14.92 -1.56 -3.46
CA ASP A 69 15.44 -0.26 -3.89
C ASP A 69 14.41 0.84 -3.62
N GLU A 70 13.13 0.59 -3.93
CA GLU A 70 12.03 1.49 -3.57
C GLU A 70 11.93 1.67 -2.04
N ARG A 71 12.01 0.57 -1.27
CA ARG A 71 11.97 0.65 0.20
C ARG A 71 13.12 1.45 0.79
N ALA A 72 14.33 1.34 0.22
CA ALA A 72 15.51 2.07 0.65
C ALA A 72 15.43 3.57 0.34
N ALA A 73 14.70 3.95 -0.72
CA ALA A 73 14.46 5.34 -1.09
C ALA A 73 13.23 5.97 -0.40
N SER A 74 12.37 5.15 0.21
CA SER A 74 11.10 5.59 0.80
C SER A 74 11.22 5.93 2.29
N GLU A 75 10.59 7.03 2.69
CA GLU A 75 10.39 7.41 4.10
C GLU A 75 9.17 6.71 4.74
N SER A 76 8.43 5.89 3.98
CA SER A 76 7.28 5.14 4.48
C SER A 76 7.66 4.27 5.67
N LEU A 77 6.70 4.09 6.58
CA LEU A 77 6.83 3.21 7.73
C LEU A 77 6.95 1.75 7.28
N ALA A 78 6.13 1.35 6.30
CA ALA A 78 6.23 0.07 5.63
C ALA A 78 6.00 0.19 4.12
N VAL A 79 6.58 -0.75 3.37
CA VAL A 79 6.28 -0.97 1.95
C VAL A 79 5.91 -2.42 1.79
N LEU A 80 4.77 -2.67 1.15
CA LEU A 80 4.24 -3.98 0.83
C LEU A 80 4.28 -4.16 -0.69
N LEU A 81 4.79 -5.29 -1.16
CA LEU A 81 4.78 -5.67 -2.57
C LEU A 81 3.60 -6.60 -2.83
N ALA A 82 2.76 -6.27 -3.81
CA ALA A 82 1.63 -7.10 -4.19
C ALA A 82 2.10 -8.43 -4.80
N TRP A 83 1.47 -9.53 -4.40
CA TRP A 83 1.80 -10.87 -4.87
C TRP A 83 0.56 -11.78 -5.01
N PRO A 84 0.46 -12.61 -6.06
CA PRO A 84 1.36 -12.68 -7.21
C PRO A 84 1.23 -11.48 -8.16
N PRO A 85 2.24 -11.16 -8.97
CA PRO A 85 2.23 -10.05 -9.92
C PRO A 85 1.43 -10.38 -11.21
N LEU A 86 1.26 -9.38 -12.08
CA LEU A 86 1.01 -9.60 -13.51
C LEU A 86 2.35 -9.79 -14.27
N PRO A 87 2.35 -10.35 -15.48
CA PRO A 87 3.57 -10.52 -16.26
C PRO A 87 4.33 -9.21 -16.41
N GLY A 88 5.51 -9.16 -15.79
CA GLY A 88 6.42 -8.01 -15.86
C GLY A 88 6.00 -6.78 -15.03
N ALA A 89 4.90 -6.83 -14.28
CA ALA A 89 4.42 -5.69 -13.49
C ALA A 89 3.83 -6.10 -12.14
N THR A 90 4.12 -5.30 -11.12
CA THR A 90 3.60 -5.45 -9.75
C THR A 90 3.18 -4.08 -9.22
N ALA A 91 2.57 -4.05 -8.03
CA ALA A 91 2.18 -2.84 -7.36
C ALA A 91 2.77 -2.80 -5.95
N THR A 92 3.09 -1.60 -5.47
CA THR A 92 3.55 -1.38 -4.10
C THR A 92 2.51 -0.58 -3.32
N CYS A 93 2.25 -1.05 -2.11
CA CYS A 93 1.44 -0.34 -1.12
C CYS A 93 2.38 0.26 -0.07
N HIS A 94 2.34 1.58 0.05
CA HIS A 94 3.10 2.34 1.02
C HIS A 94 2.23 2.63 2.23
N ILE A 95 2.77 2.46 3.43
CA ILE A 95 2.10 2.85 4.67
C ILE A 95 2.88 4.02 5.26
N ASP A 96 2.26 5.19 5.22
CA ASP A 96 2.84 6.46 5.63
C ASP A 96 2.12 7.01 6.87
N LEU A 97 2.88 7.75 7.67
CA LEU A 97 2.36 8.56 8.78
C LEU A 97 2.76 10.01 8.55
N LEU A 98 1.76 10.86 8.45
CA LEU A 98 1.94 12.26 8.11
C LEU A 98 1.22 13.13 9.15
N PRO A 99 1.73 14.34 9.48
CA PRO A 99 0.95 15.31 10.23
C PRO A 99 -0.35 15.62 9.49
N SER A 100 -1.49 15.68 10.18
CA SER A 100 -2.78 15.93 9.53
C SER A 100 -2.84 17.26 8.79
N GLU A 101 -2.14 18.28 9.30
CA GLU A 101 -2.01 19.59 8.63
C GLU A 101 -1.26 19.55 7.30
N ALA A 102 -0.49 18.49 7.03
CA ALA A 102 0.23 18.31 5.77
C ALA A 102 -0.63 17.65 4.68
N MET A 103 -1.82 17.18 5.02
CA MET A 103 -2.71 16.52 4.06
C MET A 103 -3.40 17.56 3.17
N PRO A 104 -3.49 17.31 1.84
CA PRO A 104 -4.21 18.19 0.95
C PRO A 104 -5.73 18.10 1.21
N ASP A 105 -6.46 19.13 0.78
CA ASP A 105 -7.92 19.05 0.73
C ASP A 105 -8.34 18.13 -0.42
N TRP A 106 -8.77 16.93 -0.07
CA TRP A 106 -9.17 15.90 -1.01
C TRP A 106 -10.49 16.20 -1.71
N THR A 107 -11.31 17.10 -1.17
CA THR A 107 -12.58 17.51 -1.78
C THR A 107 -12.39 18.35 -3.04
N GLU A 108 -11.19 18.88 -3.25
CA GLU A 108 -10.83 19.73 -4.39
C GLU A 108 -10.14 18.94 -5.53
N THR A 109 -10.10 17.61 -5.44
CA THR A 109 -9.43 16.75 -6.43
C THR A 109 -10.42 16.13 -7.41
N ASP A 110 -10.00 15.92 -8.67
CA ASP A 110 -10.76 15.15 -9.69
C ASP A 110 -10.77 13.63 -9.38
N ALA A 111 -10.71 13.25 -8.11
CA ALA A 111 -10.63 11.89 -7.64
C ALA A 111 -11.98 11.39 -7.12
N PHE A 112 -12.18 10.08 -7.21
CA PHE A 112 -13.37 9.45 -6.62
C PHE A 112 -13.12 9.25 -5.13
N VAL A 113 -13.96 9.87 -4.30
CA VAL A 113 -13.84 9.82 -2.84
C VAL A 113 -15.03 9.04 -2.27
N ARG A 114 -14.71 8.04 -1.43
CA ARG A 114 -15.69 7.22 -0.73
C ARG A 114 -15.34 7.15 0.75
N ALA A 115 -16.35 7.24 1.62
CA ALA A 115 -16.15 6.99 3.04
C ALA A 115 -15.83 5.51 3.30
N THR A 116 -14.91 5.24 4.21
CA THR A 116 -14.57 3.88 4.65
C THR A 116 -14.47 3.83 6.17
N ASP A 117 -14.66 2.65 6.75
CA ASP A 117 -14.49 2.40 8.19
C ASP A 117 -13.73 1.09 8.36
N MET A 118 -12.63 1.14 9.13
CA MET A 118 -11.78 -0.02 9.38
C MET A 118 -11.73 -0.31 10.88
N PRO A 119 -11.81 -1.59 11.30
CA PRO A 119 -11.94 -1.97 12.71
C PRO A 119 -10.91 -1.35 13.66
N HIS A 120 -9.68 -1.16 13.18
CA HIS A 120 -8.53 -0.73 13.97
C HIS A 120 -7.97 0.65 13.58
N LEU A 121 -8.41 1.20 12.45
CA LEU A 121 -8.01 2.54 11.99
C LEU A 121 -9.14 3.56 12.12
N GLY A 122 -10.38 3.12 12.40
CA GLY A 122 -11.55 3.99 12.52
C GLY A 122 -12.11 4.42 11.17
N GLU A 123 -12.86 5.54 11.21
CA GLU A 123 -13.46 6.13 10.01
C GLU A 123 -12.37 6.85 9.19
N GLY A 124 -12.51 6.80 7.87
CA GLY A 124 -11.55 7.36 6.93
C GLY A 124 -12.12 7.49 5.52
N LEU A 125 -11.23 7.73 4.56
CA LEU A 125 -11.54 7.95 3.15
C LEU A 125 -10.79 6.98 2.26
N GLN A 126 -11.45 6.48 1.23
CA GLN A 126 -10.82 5.88 0.08
C GLN A 126 -10.85 6.90 -1.06
N ILE A 127 -9.68 7.19 -1.61
CA ILE A 127 -9.51 8.07 -2.77
C ILE A 127 -8.97 7.25 -3.91
N THR A 128 -9.63 7.34 -5.07
CA THR A 128 -9.19 6.67 -6.30
C THR A 128 -8.90 7.71 -7.36
N THR A 129 -7.67 7.74 -7.86
CA THR A 129 -7.25 8.59 -8.96
C THR A 129 -7.18 7.76 -10.24
N ARG A 130 -7.48 8.37 -11.40
CA ARG A 130 -7.31 7.73 -12.71
C ARG A 130 -6.76 8.74 -13.70
N ARG A 131 -5.85 8.28 -14.56
CA ARG A 131 -5.42 9.03 -15.74
C ARG A 131 -5.06 8.10 -16.87
N THR A 132 -5.29 8.54 -18.11
CA THR A 132 -4.84 7.85 -19.31
C THR A 132 -3.56 8.51 -19.81
N VAL A 133 -2.50 7.72 -20.00
CA VAL A 133 -1.22 8.19 -20.56
C VAL A 133 -1.03 7.65 -21.98
N LEU A 134 -0.50 8.48 -22.86
CA LEU A 134 -0.09 8.10 -24.21
C LEU A 134 1.42 7.86 -24.18
N LEU A 135 1.82 6.61 -24.39
CA LEU A 135 3.23 6.27 -24.60
C LEU A 135 3.54 6.39 -26.09
N ASP A 136 4.67 6.99 -26.44
CA ASP A 136 5.02 7.28 -27.84
C ASP A 136 5.04 6.00 -28.69
N GLY A 137 4.06 5.86 -29.58
CA GLY A 137 3.93 4.73 -30.49
C GLY A 137 3.08 3.56 -29.99
N ASP A 138 2.56 3.63 -28.76
CA ASP A 138 1.76 2.59 -28.13
C ASP A 138 0.29 2.99 -27.95
N ALA A 139 -0.55 2.01 -27.61
CA ALA A 139 -1.93 2.25 -27.23
C ALA A 139 -2.00 3.07 -25.92
N PRO A 140 -3.07 3.89 -25.72
CA PRO A 140 -3.29 4.56 -24.45
C PRO A 140 -3.30 3.56 -23.29
N VAL A 141 -2.63 3.90 -22.19
CA VAL A 141 -2.57 3.07 -20.99
C VAL A 141 -3.29 3.79 -19.86
N ASP A 142 -4.23 3.08 -19.24
CA ASP A 142 -4.94 3.57 -18.07
C ASP A 142 -4.17 3.24 -16.80
N LEU A 143 -3.90 4.30 -16.05
CA LEU A 143 -3.26 4.25 -14.75
C LEU A 143 -4.26 4.65 -13.68
N ALA A 144 -4.18 3.99 -12.53
CA ALA A 144 -4.96 4.32 -11.35
C ALA A 144 -4.11 4.22 -10.08
N GLY A 145 -4.46 5.01 -9.07
CA GLY A 145 -3.92 4.92 -7.72
C GLY A 145 -5.07 4.85 -6.70
N VAL A 146 -4.83 4.21 -5.56
CA VAL A 146 -5.80 4.16 -4.47
C VAL A 146 -5.13 4.51 -3.14
N HIS A 147 -5.76 5.39 -2.39
CA HIS A 147 -5.31 5.85 -1.08
C HIS A 147 -6.38 5.56 -0.04
N LEU A 148 -6.05 4.88 1.05
CA LEU A 148 -6.88 4.80 2.25
C LEU A 148 -6.30 5.76 3.29
N ILE A 149 -7.10 6.72 3.73
CA ILE A 149 -6.66 7.84 4.56
C ILE A 149 -7.50 7.83 5.83
N PHE A 150 -6.83 7.78 6.98
CA PHE A 150 -7.46 7.85 8.29
C PHE A 150 -6.79 8.95 9.08
N ASP A 151 -7.56 9.91 9.60
CA ASP A 151 -7.04 11.10 10.27
C ASP A 151 -7.69 11.24 11.65
N ASP A 152 -6.89 11.37 12.71
CA ASP A 152 -7.37 11.60 14.08
C ASP A 152 -7.37 13.10 14.48
N GLY A 153 -7.00 13.98 13.56
CA GLY A 153 -6.85 15.43 13.72
C GLY A 153 -5.46 15.88 14.15
N GLN A 154 -4.52 14.95 14.40
CA GLN A 154 -3.11 15.23 14.68
C GLN A 154 -2.18 14.50 13.72
N VAL A 155 -2.45 13.21 13.50
CA VAL A 155 -1.71 12.35 12.58
C VAL A 155 -2.67 11.70 11.59
N THR A 156 -2.19 11.51 10.36
CA THR A 156 -2.85 10.77 9.31
C THR A 156 -2.11 9.48 9.01
N VAL A 157 -2.82 8.36 9.05
CA VAL A 157 -2.40 7.07 8.51
C VAL A 157 -2.83 6.99 7.06
N LEU A 158 -1.87 6.83 6.16
CA LEU A 158 -2.11 6.74 4.73
C LEU A 158 -1.59 5.41 4.19
N LEU A 159 -2.49 4.60 3.60
CA LEU A 159 -2.12 3.42 2.81
C LEU A 159 -2.28 3.77 1.34
N SER A 160 -1.18 3.78 0.60
CA SER A 160 -1.13 4.22 -0.80
C SER A 160 -0.74 3.08 -1.70
N LEU A 161 -1.68 2.56 -2.48
CA LEU A 161 -1.37 1.82 -3.69
C LEU A 161 -0.95 2.83 -4.76
N ARG A 162 0.36 2.92 -4.99
CA ARG A 162 0.91 3.90 -5.94
C ARG A 162 0.36 3.68 -7.33
N GLU A 163 0.35 4.77 -8.10
CA GLU A 163 -0.19 4.76 -9.44
C GLU A 163 0.45 3.66 -10.30
N THR A 164 -0.40 2.77 -10.82
CA THR A 164 -0.01 1.62 -11.63
C THR A 164 -1.12 1.29 -12.64
N LEU A 165 -0.96 0.23 -13.41
CA LEU A 165 -1.98 -0.25 -14.34
C LEU A 165 -3.31 -0.46 -13.62
N THR A 166 -4.41 0.05 -14.16
CA THR A 166 -5.74 -0.09 -13.55
C THR A 166 -6.09 -1.56 -13.25
N ALA A 167 -5.67 -2.49 -14.11
CA ALA A 167 -5.84 -3.93 -13.87
C ALA A 167 -5.13 -4.42 -12.60
N LEU A 168 -3.91 -3.94 -12.32
CA LEU A 168 -3.18 -4.26 -11.10
C LEU A 168 -3.87 -3.68 -9.86
N VAL A 169 -4.39 -2.45 -9.97
CA VAL A 169 -5.17 -1.84 -8.89
C VAL A 169 -6.38 -2.69 -8.54
N SER A 170 -7.16 -3.11 -9.55
CA SER A 170 -8.35 -3.94 -9.33
C SER A 170 -8.03 -5.27 -8.64
N LEU A 171 -6.86 -5.85 -8.91
CA LEU A 171 -6.40 -7.11 -8.31
C LEU A 171 -5.83 -6.92 -6.90
N ALA A 172 -5.07 -5.84 -6.67
CA ALA A 172 -4.41 -5.57 -5.40
C ALA A 172 -5.33 -4.93 -4.36
N LEU A 173 -6.33 -4.14 -4.77
CA LEU A 173 -7.19 -3.38 -3.87
C LEU A 173 -7.91 -4.25 -2.81
N PRO A 174 -8.53 -5.40 -3.15
CA PRO A 174 -9.16 -6.25 -2.14
C PRO A 174 -8.17 -6.70 -1.07
N ALA A 175 -6.94 -7.05 -1.47
CA ALA A 175 -5.89 -7.44 -0.53
C ALA A 175 -5.42 -6.23 0.30
N MET A 176 -5.34 -5.02 -0.27
CA MET A 176 -5.00 -3.80 0.48
C MET A 176 -6.07 -3.50 1.54
N VAL A 177 -7.35 -3.67 1.20
CA VAL A 177 -8.46 -3.53 2.15
C VAL A 177 -8.34 -4.57 3.26
N ALA A 178 -7.98 -5.81 2.94
CA ALA A 178 -7.73 -6.84 3.96
C ALA A 178 -6.57 -6.46 4.90
N VAL A 179 -5.47 -5.89 4.38
CA VAL A 179 -4.40 -5.34 5.21
C VAL A 179 -4.95 -4.25 6.14
N ALA A 180 -5.70 -3.29 5.60
CA ALA A 180 -6.29 -2.20 6.39
C ALA A 180 -7.25 -2.69 7.49
N GLN A 181 -7.92 -3.82 7.28
CA GLN A 181 -8.81 -4.42 8.26
C GLN A 181 -8.09 -4.99 9.48
N VAL A 182 -6.84 -5.45 9.31
CA VAL A 182 -6.04 -6.07 10.38
C VAL A 182 -4.92 -5.16 10.89
N LEU A 183 -4.65 -4.03 10.22
CA LEU A 183 -3.60 -3.11 10.59
C LEU A 183 -3.96 -2.31 11.85
N ARG A 184 -3.06 -2.32 12.82
CA ARG A 184 -3.10 -1.46 14.01
C ARG A 184 -1.92 -0.50 13.98
N VAL A 185 -2.17 0.75 14.31
CA VAL A 185 -1.11 1.75 14.49
C VAL A 185 -1.11 2.17 15.94
N VAL A 186 0.03 2.05 16.61
CA VAL A 186 0.15 2.25 18.05
C VAL A 186 1.26 3.24 18.34
N ARG A 187 1.03 4.17 19.26
CA ARG A 187 2.06 5.12 19.70
C ARG A 187 3.01 4.41 20.66
N SER A 188 4.31 4.48 20.39
CA SER A 188 5.32 3.73 21.14
C SER A 188 5.52 4.23 22.57
N SER A 189 5.21 5.50 22.83
CA SER A 189 5.44 6.14 24.14
C SER A 189 4.43 5.71 25.21
N ASP A 190 3.17 5.49 24.83
CA ASP A 190 2.05 5.25 25.75
C ASP A 190 1.18 4.04 25.37
N GLY A 191 1.43 3.40 24.22
CA GLY A 191 0.63 2.29 23.71
C GLY A 191 -0.76 2.69 23.22
N ALA A 192 -1.04 3.99 23.06
CA ALA A 192 -2.32 4.46 22.58
C ALA A 192 -2.53 4.03 21.12
N ALA A 193 -3.69 3.40 20.84
CA ALA A 193 -4.06 3.01 19.50
C ALA A 193 -4.57 4.24 18.72
N PHE A 194 -4.10 4.36 17.49
CA PHE A 194 -4.63 5.30 16.52
C PHE A 194 -6.12 5.02 16.24
N ARG A 195 -6.91 6.08 16.04
CA ARG A 195 -8.29 5.95 15.57
C ARG A 195 -8.73 7.19 14.81
N GLY A 196 -8.92 7.03 13.51
CA GLY A 196 -9.44 8.04 12.61
C GLY A 196 -10.86 8.47 12.98
N ALA A 197 -11.14 9.74 12.70
CA ALA A 197 -12.41 10.38 12.93
C ALA A 197 -13.14 10.68 11.62
N ARG A 198 -14.47 10.84 11.73
CA ARG A 198 -15.32 11.17 10.58
C ARG A 198 -14.92 12.50 9.96
N HIS A 199 -14.67 12.49 8.65
CA HIS A 199 -14.60 13.71 7.87
C HIS A 199 -16.02 14.19 7.56
N GLY A 200 -16.42 15.33 8.13
CA GLY A 200 -17.73 15.93 7.87
C GLY A 200 -17.81 16.51 6.45
N GLY A 201 -18.94 16.32 5.76
CA GLY A 201 -19.24 17.04 4.51
C GLY A 201 -19.03 16.28 3.20
N LEU A 202 -18.56 15.03 3.22
CA LEU A 202 -18.31 14.26 2.01
C LEU A 202 -19.59 13.59 1.46
N VAL A 203 -19.80 13.76 0.15
CA VAL A 203 -20.83 13.07 -0.63
C VAL A 203 -20.18 11.82 -1.22
N ASP A 204 -20.81 10.66 -1.04
CA ASP A 204 -20.32 9.38 -1.55
C ASP A 204 -20.45 9.34 -3.08
N GLU A 205 -19.35 9.50 -3.80
CA GLU A 205 -19.33 9.39 -5.26
C GLU A 205 -18.94 7.96 -5.66
N MET A 206 -19.93 7.14 -5.98
CA MET A 206 -19.69 5.76 -6.44
C MET A 206 -19.14 5.74 -7.86
N TRP A 207 -18.09 4.94 -8.05
CA TRP A 207 -17.60 4.54 -9.36
C TRP A 207 -18.68 3.74 -10.14
N PRO A 208 -18.99 4.10 -11.40
CA PRO A 208 -19.86 3.28 -12.23
C PRO A 208 -19.15 1.97 -12.59
N ALA A 209 -19.70 0.83 -12.18
CA ALA A 209 -19.22 -0.47 -12.65
C ALA A 209 -19.34 -0.54 -14.19
N GLU A 210 -18.20 -0.71 -14.87
CA GLU A 210 -18.13 -1.08 -16.30
C GLU A 210 -18.17 -2.61 -16.44
#